data_AF-A0A967W2H1-F1
#
_entry.id   AF-A0A967W2H1-F1
#
_cell.length_a   1.000
_cell.length_b   1.000
_cell.length_c   1.000
_cell.angle_alpha   90.00
_cell.angle_beta   90.00
_cell.angle_gamma   90.00
#
_symmetry.space_group_name_H-M   'P 1'
#
loop_
_entity.id
_entity.type
_entity.pdbx_description
1 polymer ?
#
loop_
_entity_poly.entity_id
_entity_poly.type
_entity_poly.pdbx_seq_one_letter_code
_entity_poly.pdbx_strand_id
1 'polypeptide(L)'
;GFKVQQNYPNPFNPTTQIGYELPTNEKITIVVYNTSGQSIRKLISQNQHAGYHHVIWDARNDAGEKVSSGIYYYLVKAGNYAAI
;
A
#
# COMPACT_ATOMS: atom_id res chain seq x y z
N GLY A 1 17.98 -1.41 0.80
CA GLY A 1 17.41 -2.50 1.63
C GLY A 1 15.90 -2.38 1.61
N PHE A 2 15.12 -3.45 1.81
CA PHE A 2 13.65 -3.30 1.78
C PHE A 2 13.18 -2.38 2.91
N LYS A 3 12.45 -1.31 2.55
CA LYS A 3 11.92 -0.32 3.48
C LYS A 3 10.54 0.13 3.04
N VAL A 4 9.66 0.38 4.00
CA VAL A 4 8.37 1.03 3.80
C VAL A 4 8.35 2.30 4.64
N GLN A 5 7.99 3.41 4.02
CA GLN A 5 7.90 4.71 4.68
C GLN A 5 6.55 4.85 5.36
N GLN A 6 6.50 5.69 6.39
CA GLN A 6 5.22 6.14 6.95
C GLN A 6 4.42 6.83 5.85
N ASN A 7 3.14 6.46 5.74
CA ASN A 7 2.28 7.08 4.76
C ASN A 7 2.11 8.58 5.04
N TYR A 8 2.07 9.40 3.99
CA TYR A 8 1.92 10.84 4.12
C TYR A 8 0.90 11.39 3.10
N PRO A 9 -0.04 12.24 3.53
CA PRO A 9 -0.32 12.62 4.92
C PRO A 9 -0.89 11.46 5.77
N ASN A 10 -0.79 11.55 7.11
CA ASN A 10 -1.48 10.69 8.08
C ASN A 10 -1.76 11.50 9.37
N PRO A 11 -3.02 11.80 9.74
CA PRO A 11 -4.26 11.44 9.04
C PRO A 11 -4.35 12.03 7.62
N PHE A 12 -5.14 11.41 6.74
CA PHE A 12 -5.26 11.80 5.34
C PHE A 12 -6.71 12.09 4.93
N ASN A 13 -6.91 12.91 3.88
CA ASN A 13 -8.23 13.21 3.31
C ASN A 13 -8.12 13.70 1.84
N PRO A 14 -8.63 12.96 0.84
CA PRO A 14 -8.96 11.53 0.82
C PRO A 14 -7.78 10.68 0.34
N THR A 15 -6.61 11.27 0.08
CA THR A 15 -5.44 10.57 -0.48
C THR A 15 -4.27 10.52 0.49
N THR A 16 -3.57 9.38 0.51
CA THR A 16 -2.25 9.23 1.15
C THR A 16 -1.29 8.51 0.21
N GLN A 17 -0.01 8.81 0.33
CA GLN A 17 1.07 8.14 -0.41
C GLN A 17 1.73 7.10 0.48
N ILE A 18 1.96 5.90 -0.07
CA ILE A 18 2.72 4.82 0.55
C ILE A 18 4.03 4.68 -0.23
N GLY A 19 5.13 5.16 0.37
CA GLY A 19 6.47 5.05 -0.20
C GLY A 19 7.17 3.76 0.21
N TYR A 20 7.92 3.13 -0.70
CA TYR A 20 8.70 1.93 -0.42
C TYR A 20 9.97 1.87 -1.28
N GLU A 21 11.01 1.21 -0.75
CA GLU A 21 12.29 1.01 -1.41
C GLU A 21 12.54 -0.49 -1.60
N LEU A 22 12.83 -0.88 -2.84
CA LEU A 22 13.17 -2.26 -3.20
C LEU A 22 14.70 -2.42 -3.31
N PRO A 23 15.31 -3.42 -2.64
CA PRO A 23 16.75 -3.65 -2.75
C PRO A 23 17.16 -4.28 -4.08
N THR A 24 16.24 -5.00 -4.73
CA THR A 24 16.41 -5.75 -5.98
C THR A 24 15.14 -5.65 -6.82
N ASN A 25 15.19 -6.10 -8.07
CA ASN A 25 13.99 -6.23 -8.89
C ASN A 25 13.11 -7.34 -8.28
N GLU A 26 11.88 -7.03 -7.91
CA GLU A 26 10.99 -7.95 -7.20
C GLU A 26 9.54 -7.77 -7.63
N LYS A 27 8.73 -8.82 -7.43
CA LYS A 27 7.27 -8.69 -7.49
C LYS A 27 6.78 -8.02 -6.20
N ILE A 28 6.19 -6.84 -6.32
CA ILE A 28 5.56 -6.11 -5.23
C ILE A 28 4.05 -6.35 -5.23
N THR A 29 3.45 -6.48 -4.04
CA THR A 29 2.00 -6.41 -3.87
C THR A 29 1.67 -5.53 -2.67
N ILE A 30 0.78 -4.55 -2.86
CA ILE A 30 0.28 -3.68 -1.78
C ILE A 30 -1.24 -3.80 -1.73
N VAL A 31 -1.76 -4.17 -0.57
CA VAL A 31 -3.20 -4.36 -0.33
C VAL A 31 -3.61 -3.59 0.91
N VAL A 32 -4.71 -2.85 0.81
CA VAL A 32 -5.36 -2.15 1.93
C VAL A 32 -6.42 -3.06 2.54
N TYR A 33 -6.47 -3.12 3.87
CA TYR A 33 -7.39 -3.89 4.67
C TYR A 33 -8.12 -2.99 5.67
N ASN A 34 -9.36 -3.34 6.01
CA ASN A 34 -10.03 -2.76 7.17
C ASN A 34 -9.60 -3.47 8.47
N THR A 35 -10.12 -3.02 9.62
CA THR A 35 -9.84 -3.58 10.94
C THR A 35 -10.31 -5.03 11.12
N SER A 36 -11.26 -5.50 10.30
CA SER A 36 -11.72 -6.89 10.29
C SER A 36 -10.84 -7.81 9.42
N GLY A 37 -9.77 -7.29 8.80
CA GLY A 37 -8.90 -8.05 7.90
C GLY A 37 -9.50 -8.30 6.51
N GLN A 38 -10.60 -7.63 6.16
CA GLN A 38 -11.16 -7.69 4.82
C GLN A 38 -10.31 -6.88 3.86
N SER A 39 -9.92 -7.47 2.72
CA SER A 39 -9.26 -6.75 1.63
C SER A 39 -10.20 -5.72 1.04
N ILE A 40 -9.77 -4.46 1.06
CA ILE A 40 -10.51 -3.31 0.56
C ILE A 40 -10.06 -2.93 -0.85
N ARG A 41 -8.75 -2.85 -1.06
CA ARG A 41 -8.16 -2.40 -2.31
C ARG A 41 -6.82 -3.06 -2.56
N LYS A 42 -6.61 -3.63 -3.73
CA LYS A 42 -5.26 -3.98 -4.21
C LYS A 42 -4.70 -2.80 -5.01
N LEU A 43 -3.73 -2.09 -4.43
CA LEU A 43 -3.15 -0.89 -5.05
C LEU A 43 -2.19 -1.25 -6.18
N ILE A 44 -1.42 -2.33 -6.01
CA ILE A 44 -0.43 -2.78 -6.98
C ILE A 44 -0.19 -4.29 -6.81
N SER A 45 0.07 -4.98 -7.92
CA SER A 45 0.61 -6.34 -7.92
C SER A 45 1.39 -6.59 -9.22
N GLN A 46 2.65 -6.18 -9.26
CA GLN A 46 3.48 -6.28 -10.46
C GLN A 46 4.97 -6.35 -10.13
N ASN A 47 5.80 -6.67 -11.13
CA ASN A 47 7.24 -6.58 -10.99
C ASN A 47 7.68 -5.11 -11.05
N GLN A 48 8.60 -4.72 -10.16
CA GLN A 48 9.24 -3.41 -10.19
C GLN A 48 10.75 -3.54 -10.06
N HIS A 49 11.46 -2.56 -10.63
CA HIS A 49 12.90 -2.48 -10.51
C HIS A 49 13.32 -2.07 -9.10
N ALA A 50 14.57 -2.38 -8.73
CA ALA A 50 15.19 -1.87 -7.52
C ALA A 50 15.10 -0.33 -7.46
N GLY A 51 15.04 0.22 -6.25
CA GLY A 51 14.95 1.66 -6.02
C GLY A 51 13.67 2.08 -5.30
N TYR A 52 13.47 3.40 -5.22
CA TYR A 52 12.34 4.02 -4.54
C TYR A 52 11.12 4.11 -5.45
N HIS A 53 9.97 3.74 -4.90
CA HIS A 53 8.66 3.80 -5.55
C HIS A 53 7.60 4.31 -4.57
N HIS A 54 6.45 4.67 -5.11
CA HIS A 54 5.29 4.99 -4.29
C HIS A 54 3.99 4.61 -4.98
N VAL A 55 2.95 4.39 -4.18
CA VAL A 55 1.57 4.26 -4.64
C VAL A 55 0.67 5.21 -3.87
N ILE A 56 -0.42 5.64 -4.49
CA ILE A 56 -1.44 6.48 -3.86
C ILE A 56 -2.66 5.62 -3.57
N TRP A 57 -3.21 5.76 -2.37
CA TRP A 57 -4.55 5.31 -2.06
C TRP A 57 -5.47 6.50 -1.87
N ASP A 58 -6.64 6.47 -2.49
CA ASP A 58 -7.62 7.57 -2.59
C ASP A 58 -8.91 7.31 -1.81
N ALA A 59 -8.83 6.47 -0.78
CA ALA A 59 -9.97 6.01 0.02
C ALA A 59 -11.07 5.33 -0.81
N ARG A 60 -10.71 4.62 -1.89
CA ARG A 60 -11.65 3.77 -2.64
C ARG A 60 -11.34 2.28 -2.51
N ASN A 61 -12.38 1.46 -2.64
CA ASN A 61 -12.29 -0.01 -2.75
C ASN A 61 -11.97 -0.44 -4.19
N ASP A 62 -11.83 -1.74 -4.45
CA ASP A 62 -11.57 -2.28 -5.80
C ASP A 62 -12.69 -1.98 -6.82
N ALA A 63 -13.93 -1.75 -6.37
CA ALA A 63 -15.04 -1.31 -7.23
C ALA A 63 -15.00 0.19 -7.58
N GLY A 64 -14.04 0.94 -7.03
CA GLY A 64 -13.92 2.38 -7.23
C GLY A 64 -14.89 3.21 -6.37
N GLU A 65 -15.52 2.60 -5.38
CA GLU A 65 -16.43 3.28 -4.45
C GLU A 65 -15.65 3.82 -3.25
N LYS A 66 -16.07 4.98 -2.74
CA LYS A 66 -15.48 5.54 -1.52
C LYS A 66 -15.78 4.63 -0.33
N VAL A 67 -14.78 4.38 0.50
CA VAL A 67 -14.95 3.64 1.75
C VAL A 67 -15.27 4.58 2.92
N SER A 68 -15.88 4.04 3.97
CA SER A 68 -16.20 4.80 5.18
C SER A 68 -14.95 5.31 5.88
N SER A 69 -15.05 6.45 6.56
CA SER A 69 -14.00 6.92 7.47
C SER A 69 -13.70 5.87 8.54
N GLY A 70 -12.42 5.68 8.86
CA GLY A 70 -11.99 4.66 9.81
C GLY A 70 -10.50 4.36 9.70
N ILE A 71 -10.07 3.38 10.46
CA ILE A 71 -8.69 2.88 10.43
C ILE A 71 -8.58 1.80 9.35
N TYR A 72 -7.53 1.89 8.56
CA TYR A 72 -7.16 0.92 7.54
C TYR A 72 -5.67 0.60 7.68
N TYR A 73 -5.31 -0.62 7.32
CA TYR A 73 -3.94 -1.10 7.29
C TYR A 73 -3.54 -1.37 5.86
N TYR A 74 -2.28 -1.14 5.48
CA TYR A 74 -1.75 -1.61 4.21
C TYR A 74 -0.71 -2.69 4.46
N LEU A 75 -0.69 -3.72 3.63
CA LEU A 75 0.32 -4.78 3.67
C LEU A 75 1.17 -4.67 2.41
N VAL A 76 2.47 -4.50 2.57
CA VAL A 76 3.45 -4.47 1.49
C VAL A 76 4.20 -5.79 1.48
N LYS A 77 4.18 -6.51 0.36
CA LYS A 77 4.92 -7.76 0.13
C LYS A 77 5.87 -7.62 -1.05
N ALA A 78 7.16 -7.93 -0.86
CA ALA A 78 8.19 -7.90 -1.89
C ALA A 78 9.08 -9.14 -1.74
N GLY A 79 8.98 -10.12 -2.64
CA GLY A 79 9.73 -11.38 -2.50
C GLY A 79 9.49 -12.04 -1.12
N ASN A 80 10.55 -12.19 -0.33
CA ASN A 80 10.49 -12.73 1.05
C ASN A 80 10.23 -11.68 2.14
N TYR A 81 10.08 -10.40 1.77
CA TYR A 81 9.81 -9.31 2.70
C TYR A 81 8.31 -9.04 2.84
N ALA A 82 7.88 -8.73 4.06
CA ALA A 82 6.55 -8.24 4.36
C ALA A 82 6.59 -7.14 5.42
N ALA A 83 5.78 -6.10 5.26
CA ALA A 83 5.60 -5.01 6.24
C ALA A 83 4.13 -4.55 6.27
N ILE A 84 3.68 -4.10 7.43
CA ILE A 84 2.34 -3.54 7.71
C ILE A 84 2.51 -2.09 8.13
#